data_AF-A0A3D4AWK9-F1
#
_entry.id   AF-A0A3D4AWK9-F1
#
_cell.length_a   1.000
_cell.length_b   1.000
_cell.length_c   1.000
_cell.angle_alpha   90.00
_cell.angle_beta   90.00
_cell.angle_gamma   90.00
#
_symmetry.space_group_name_H-M   'P 1'
#
loop_
_entity.id
_entity.type
_entity.pdbx_description
1 polymer ?
#
loop_
_entity_poly.entity_id
_entity_poly.type
_entity_poly.pdbx_seq_one_letter_code
_entity_poly.pdbx_strand_id
1 'polypeptide(L)' 'MKIWVDADACPVVIKEILFRAAERTQTETILVANHAMR' A
#
# COMPACT_ATOMS: atom_id res chain seq x y z
N MET A 1 -0.82 9.92 -10.79
CA MET A 1 -0.36 10.30 -9.43
C MET A 1 0.40 9.13 -8.84
N LYS A 2 1.39 9.40 -7.98
CA LYS A 2 2.19 8.38 -7.30
C LYS A 2 1.97 8.53 -5.80
N ILE A 3 1.59 7.46 -5.11
CA ILE A 3 1.34 7.48 -3.66
C ILE A 3 2.32 6.59 -2.91
N TRP A 4 2.72 7.08 -1.74
CA TRP A 4 3.61 6.39 -0.82
C TRP A 4 2.83 6.11 0.46
N VAL A 5 2.89 4.87 0.92
CA VAL A 5 2.12 4.41 2.08
C VAL A 5 3.07 3.76 3.08
N ASP A 6 2.99 4.20 4.32
CA ASP A 6 3.65 3.52 5.44
C ASP A 6 2.95 2.18 5.71
N ALA A 7 3.66 1.09 5.44
CA ALA A 7 3.18 -0.27 5.57
C ALA A 7 3.18 -0.78 7.02
N ASP A 8 3.92 -0.12 7.91
CA ASP A 8 4.03 -0.48 9.33
C ASP A 8 2.80 -0.02 10.11
N ALA A 9 2.27 1.14 9.75
CA ALA A 9 1.05 1.69 10.34
C ALA A 9 -0.24 1.19 9.66
N CYS A 10 -0.15 0.52 8.51
CA CYS A 10 -1.32 0.04 7.77
C CYS A 10 -1.75 -1.38 8.20
N PRO A 11 -3.00 -1.59 8.66
CA PRO A 11 -3.58 -2.92 8.81
C PRO A 11 -3.67 -3.67 7.47
N VAL A 12 -3.65 -5.00 7.51
CA VAL A 12 -3.72 -5.87 6.31
C VAL A 12 -4.91 -5.54 5.41
N VAL A 13 -6.09 -5.33 6.00
CA VAL A 13 -7.32 -4.99 5.27
C VAL A 13 -7.18 -3.68 4.49
N ILE A 14 -6.46 -2.69 5.03
CA ILE A 14 -6.23 -1.42 4.34
C ILE A 14 -5.30 -1.63 3.14
N LYS A 15 -4.28 -2.48 3.27
CA LYS A 15 -3.39 -2.82 2.14
C LYS A 15 -4.19 -3.44 1.00
N GLU A 16 -5.11 -4.37 1.28
CA GLU A 16 -5.98 -4.96 0.25
C GLU A 16 -6.84 -3.93 -0.47
N ILE A 17 -7.44 -2.99 0.27
CA ILE A 17 -8.24 -1.90 -0.31
C ILE A 17 -7.35 -1.01 -1.20
N LEU A 18 -6.17 -0.65 -0.73
CA LEU A 18 -5.22 0.17 -1.49
C LEU A 18 -4.77 -0.53 -2.78
N PHE A 19 -4.50 -1.83 -2.74
CA PHE A 19 -4.13 -2.60 -3.94
C PHE A 19 -5.27 -2.62 -4.96
N ARG A 20 -6.51 -2.91 -4.54
CA ARG A 20 -7.67 -2.90 -5.44
C ARG A 20 -7.96 -1.50 -6.00
N ALA A 21 -7.80 -0.47 -5.18
CA ALA A 21 -7.96 0.91 -5.63
C ALA A 21 -6.89 1.29 -6.66
N ALA A 22 -5.63 0.99 -6.37
CA ALA A 22 -4.49 1.24 -7.24
C ALA A 22 -4.61 0.54 -8.59
N GLU A 23 -5.07 -0.71 -8.60
CA GLU A 23 -5.35 -1.47 -9.82
C GLU A 23 -6.47 -0.81 -10.64
N ARG A 24 -7.59 -0.47 -10.01
CA ARG A 24 -8.72 0.18 -10.72
C ARG A 24 -8.37 1.54 -11.29
N THR A 25 -7.54 2.32 -10.59
CA THR A 25 -7.18 3.69 -10.99
C THR A 25 -5.83 3.76 -11.69
N GLN A 26 -5.18 2.62 -11.95
CA GLN A 26 -3.84 2.53 -12.54
C GLN A 26 -2.85 3.49 -11.85
N THR A 27 -2.94 3.56 -10.53
CA THR A 27 -2.16 4.50 -9.71
C THR A 27 -0.97 3.75 -9.11
N GLU A 28 0.23 4.24 -9.40
CA GLU A 28 1.45 3.68 -8.82
C GLU A 28 1.42 3.87 -7.30
N THR A 29 1.46 2.74 -6.59
CA THR A 29 1.37 2.67 -5.13
C THR A 29 2.59 1.96 -4.59
N ILE A 30 3.34 2.64 -3.73
CA ILE A 30 4.55 2.10 -3.11
C ILE A 30 4.30 1.99 -1.60
N LEU A 31 4.37 0.77 -1.08
CA LEU A 31 4.31 0.50 0.35
C LEU A 31 5.73 0.40 0.90
N VAL A 32 6.03 1.17 1.94
CA VAL A 32 7.34 1.19 2.60
C VAL A 32 7.19 0.67 4.02
N ALA A 33 7.95 -0.36 4.38
CA ALA A 33 8.01 -0.91 5.72
C ALA A 33 9.41 -0.65 6.31
N ASN A 34 9.49 -0.29 7.60
CA ASN A 34 10.77 -0.14 8.30
C ASN A 34 11.24 -1.47 8.91
N HIS A 35 10.43 -2.52 8.81
CA HIS A 35 10.79 -3.87 9.22
C HIS A 35 10.55 -4.88 8.09
N ALA A 36 11.34 -5.95 8.08
CA ALA A 36 11.11 -7.05 7.15
C ALA A 36 9.77 -7.71 7.46
N MET A 37 8.96 -7.97 6.43
CA MET A 37 7.80 -8.85 6.58
C MET A 37 8.32 -10.25 6.93
N ARG A 38 7.84 -10.79 8.05
CA ARG A 38 8.17 -12.13 8.53
C ARG A 38 7.27 -13.17 7.89
#